data_AF-A0A938VSV9-F1
#
_entry.id   AF-A0A938VSV9-F1
#
_cell.length_a   1.000
_cell.length_b   1.000
_cell.length_c   1.000
_cell.angle_alpha   90.00
_cell.angle_beta   90.00
_cell.angle_gamma   90.00
#
_symmetry.space_group_name_H-M   'P 1'
#
loop_
_entity.id
_entity.type
_entity.pdbx_description
1 polymer ?
#
loop_
_entity_poly.entity_id
_entity_poly.type
_entity_poly.pdbx_seq_one_letter_code
_entity_poly.pdbx_strand_id
1 'polypeptide(L)'
;MAPASRLHVGFFWDASLFDYRGTLGNPYGGLLVEALQPHGVTFERLAYNRRRGAEPPAPWLSLAWVWRNRGRVNALHLHWLAGFVAARSARGAWRKFLRFAAALCLARLLGYRIIWTLHNMLPHERPHRGVDVAGRYLMAAVTHAIICHCGYARRAYARRFRRQRDLHVIPHGNF
;
A
#
# COMPACT_ATOMS: atom_id res chain seq x y z
N MET A 1 33.73 7.81 -3.97
CA MET A 1 32.39 7.99 -3.38
C MET A 1 31.59 6.72 -3.59
N ALA A 2 31.16 6.04 -2.52
CA ALA A 2 30.21 4.95 -2.67
C ALA A 2 28.90 5.52 -3.24
N PRO A 3 28.25 4.88 -4.22
CA PRO A 3 26.98 5.37 -4.73
C PRO A 3 25.99 5.46 -3.57
N ALA A 4 25.35 6.63 -3.40
CA ALA A 4 24.27 6.80 -2.43
C ALA A 4 23.28 5.64 -2.64
N SER A 5 23.00 4.86 -1.60
CA SER A 5 22.12 3.70 -1.69
C SER A 5 20.76 4.15 -2.22
N ARG A 6 20.45 3.83 -3.48
CA ARG A 6 19.17 4.16 -4.10
C ARG A 6 18.06 3.42 -3.34
N LEU A 7 17.08 4.16 -2.83
CA LEU A 7 15.92 3.56 -2.17
C LEU A 7 15.00 2.98 -3.25
N HIS A 8 14.75 1.67 -3.20
CA HIS A 8 13.84 0.98 -4.11
C HIS A 8 12.52 0.61 -3.43
N VAL A 9 11.41 1.01 -4.03
CA VAL A 9 10.06 0.93 -3.43
C VAL A 9 9.14 0.06 -4.28
N GLY A 10 8.57 -0.96 -3.67
CA GLY A 10 7.45 -1.72 -4.22
C GLY A 10 6.15 -0.91 -4.05
N PHE A 11 5.62 -0.40 -5.15
CA PHE A 11 4.48 0.53 -5.17
C PHE A 11 3.19 -0.18 -5.60
N PHE A 12 2.27 -0.38 -4.66
CA PHE A 12 1.01 -1.07 -4.92
C PHE A 12 -0.04 -0.12 -5.47
N TRP A 13 -0.46 -0.37 -6.72
CA TRP A 13 -1.44 0.43 -7.42
C TRP A 13 -2.24 -0.42 -8.42
N ASP A 14 -3.50 -0.06 -8.71
CA ASP A 14 -4.31 -0.80 -9.67
C ASP A 14 -3.86 -0.47 -11.09
N ALA A 15 -3.66 -1.47 -11.93
CA ALA A 15 -3.26 -1.27 -13.33
C ALA A 15 -4.27 -0.41 -14.11
N SER A 16 -5.57 -0.49 -13.80
CA SER A 16 -6.59 0.35 -14.45
C SER A 16 -6.53 1.83 -14.05
N LEU A 17 -5.73 2.15 -13.02
CA LEU A 17 -5.48 3.51 -12.53
C LEU A 17 -4.00 3.89 -12.63
N PHE A 18 -3.13 2.99 -13.14
CA PHE A 18 -1.70 3.22 -13.30
C PHE A 18 -1.37 3.60 -14.75
N ASP A 19 -2.18 4.45 -15.35
CA ASP A 19 -1.70 5.29 -16.43
C ASP A 19 -1.33 6.64 -15.80
N TYR A 20 -0.06 6.80 -15.45
CA TYR A 20 0.43 8.03 -14.81
C TYR A 20 0.52 9.21 -15.79
N ARG A 21 0.32 8.95 -17.10
CA ARG A 21 0.28 9.97 -18.16
C ARG A 21 -1.13 10.13 -18.76
N GLY A 22 -2.04 9.19 -18.50
CA GLY A 22 -3.43 9.23 -18.93
C GLY A 22 -4.37 9.73 -17.84
N THR A 23 -5.35 10.52 -18.25
CA THR A 23 -6.36 11.18 -17.40
C THR A 23 -7.44 10.24 -16.82
N LEU A 24 -7.34 8.93 -17.03
CA LEU A 24 -8.41 7.97 -16.67
C LEU A 24 -8.32 7.43 -15.23
N GLY A 25 -7.26 7.78 -14.49
CA GLY A 25 -7.02 7.31 -13.12
C GLY A 25 -6.75 8.42 -12.10
N ASN A 26 -6.62 8.05 -10.82
CA ASN A 26 -6.21 9.01 -9.78
C ASN A 26 -4.74 9.43 -10.03
N PRO A 27 -4.45 10.71 -10.33
CA PRO A 27 -3.11 11.16 -10.72
C PRO A 27 -2.12 11.15 -9.56
N TYR A 28 -2.59 11.06 -8.32
CA TYR A 28 -1.75 11.09 -7.11
C TYR A 28 -0.57 10.13 -7.16
N GLY A 29 -0.81 8.87 -7.56
CA GLY A 29 0.23 7.84 -7.54
C GLY A 29 1.34 8.12 -8.53
N GLY A 30 0.98 8.56 -9.74
CA GLY A 30 1.90 8.95 -10.79
C GLY A 30 2.73 10.16 -10.40
N LEU A 31 2.06 11.24 -9.97
CA LEU A 31 2.70 12.49 -9.56
C LEU A 31 3.64 12.29 -8.35
N LEU A 32 3.26 11.43 -7.40
CA LEU A 32 4.12 11.10 -6.26
C LEU A 32 5.40 10.37 -6.71
N VAL A 33 5.29 9.41 -7.63
CA VAL A 33 6.44 8.69 -8.18
C VAL A 33 7.37 9.65 -8.92
N GLU A 34 6.81 10.47 -9.81
CA GLU A 34 7.56 11.44 -10.60
C GLU A 34 8.30 12.45 -9.72
N ALA A 35 7.63 12.98 -8.68
CA ALA A 35 8.25 13.91 -7.75
C ALA A 35 9.39 13.28 -6.92
N LEU A 36 9.34 11.99 -6.61
CA LEU A 36 10.34 11.31 -5.78
C LEU A 36 11.54 10.76 -6.56
N GLN A 37 11.41 10.55 -7.87
CA GLN A 37 12.50 10.04 -8.72
C GLN A 37 13.75 10.92 -8.75
N PRO A 38 13.65 12.26 -8.88
CA PRO A 38 14.80 13.17 -8.79
C PRO A 38 15.55 13.09 -7.46
N HIS A 39 14.89 12.62 -6.39
CA HIS A 39 15.50 12.42 -5.07
C HIS A 39 16.17 11.04 -4.91
N GLY A 40 16.38 10.30 -6.00
CA GLY A 40 17.08 9.01 -5.99
C GLY A 40 16.23 7.84 -5.53
N VAL A 41 14.90 8.01 -5.44
CA VAL A 41 13.95 6.94 -5.15
C VAL A 41 13.53 6.27 -6.46
N THR A 42 13.57 4.94 -6.47
CA THR A 42 13.14 4.14 -7.63
C THR A 42 11.94 3.29 -7.24
N PHE A 43 11.11 2.97 -8.22
CA PHE A 43 9.84 2.29 -7.99
C PHE A 43 9.67 1.10 -8.92
N GLU A 44 9.02 0.06 -8.41
CA GLU A 44 8.44 -1.00 -9.22
C GLU A 44 6.95 -1.12 -8.91
N ARG A 45 6.13 -1.25 -9.94
CA ARG A 45 4.69 -1.42 -9.77
C ARG A 45 4.38 -2.83 -9.35
N LEU A 46 3.63 -2.97 -8.26
CA LEU A 46 3.14 -4.24 -7.75
C LEU A 46 1.61 -4.30 -7.81
N ALA A 47 1.10 -5.45 -8.24
CA ALA A 47 -0.32 -5.74 -8.22
C ALA A 47 -0.78 -6.16 -6.82
N TYR A 48 -2.04 -5.82 -6.50
CA TYR A 48 -2.67 -6.21 -5.24
C TYR A 48 -2.86 -7.72 -5.08
N ASN A 49 -3.14 -8.40 -6.18
CA ASN A 49 -3.38 -9.83 -6.21
C ASN A 49 -3.03 -10.39 -7.59
N ARG A 50 -2.95 -11.72 -7.67
CA ARG A 50 -2.80 -12.40 -8.95
C ARG A 50 -4.09 -12.23 -9.77
N ARG A 51 -4.14 -11.23 -10.64
CA ARG A 51 -5.15 -11.14 -11.71
C ARG A 51 -4.72 -12.04 -12.86
N ARG A 52 -5.53 -13.04 -13.20
CA ARG A 52 -5.34 -13.80 -14.44
C ARG A 52 -5.75 -12.91 -15.61
N GLY A 53 -4.94 -12.83 -16.67
CA GLY A 53 -5.26 -12.10 -17.90
C GLY A 53 -4.99 -10.58 -17.89
N ALA A 54 -4.31 -10.03 -16.88
CA ALA A 54 -3.82 -8.66 -16.93
C ALA A 54 -2.41 -8.65 -17.55
N GLU A 55 -2.26 -8.08 -18.74
CA GLU A 55 -0.98 -7.97 -19.43
C GLU A 55 -0.38 -6.56 -19.31
N PRO A 56 0.94 -6.43 -19.03
CA PRO A 56 1.84 -7.49 -18.57
C PRO A 56 1.54 -7.88 -17.11
N PRO A 57 1.78 -9.15 -16.72
CA PRO A 57 1.54 -9.62 -15.36
C PRO A 57 2.49 -8.91 -14.39
N ALA A 58 1.94 -8.01 -13.58
CA ALA A 58 2.71 -7.38 -12.51
C ALA A 58 2.91 -8.37 -11.34
N PRO A 59 4.10 -8.38 -10.71
CA PRO A 59 4.32 -9.16 -9.50
C PRO A 59 3.35 -8.70 -8.41
N TRP A 60 2.95 -9.62 -7.52
CA TRP A 60 2.01 -9.32 -6.44
C TRP A 60 2.58 -9.72 -5.08
N LEU A 61 2.01 -9.15 -4.02
CA LEU A 61 2.42 -9.44 -2.66
C LEU A 61 2.11 -10.90 -2.29
N SER A 62 3.15 -11.66 -1.97
CA SER A 62 3.06 -13.02 -1.44
C SER A 62 4.27 -13.31 -0.56
N LEU A 63 4.19 -14.32 0.31
CA LEU A 63 5.31 -14.73 1.16
C LEU A 63 6.57 -15.05 0.33
N ALA A 64 6.43 -15.78 -0.77
CA ALA A 64 7.53 -16.11 -1.66
C ALA A 64 8.15 -14.87 -2.32
N TRP A 65 7.32 -13.91 -2.74
CA TRP A 65 7.80 -12.66 -3.30
C TRP A 65 8.55 -11.83 -2.25
N VAL A 66 8.01 -11.70 -1.05
CA VAL A 66 8.65 -10.98 0.07
C VAL A 66 10.00 -11.62 0.43
N TRP A 67 10.06 -12.95 0.49
CA TRP A 67 11.33 -13.63 0.76
C TRP A 67 12.37 -13.38 -0.35
N ARG A 68 11.99 -13.53 -1.62
CA ARG A 68 12.93 -13.40 -2.75
C ARG A 68 13.44 -11.99 -2.97
N ASN A 69 12.69 -10.97 -2.57
CA ASN A 69 13.05 -9.57 -2.83
C ASN A 69 13.70 -8.87 -1.63
N ARG A 70 13.95 -9.61 -0.54
CA ARG A 70 14.59 -9.05 0.65
C ARG A 70 15.97 -8.48 0.28
N GLY A 71 16.27 -7.27 0.73
CA GLY A 71 17.50 -6.56 0.37
C GLY A 71 17.45 -5.84 -1.00
N ARG A 72 16.65 -6.30 -1.96
CA ARG A 72 16.43 -5.60 -3.25
C ARG A 72 15.39 -4.49 -3.13
N VAL A 73 14.27 -4.79 -2.47
CA VAL A 73 13.18 -3.82 -2.23
C VAL A 73 13.27 -3.34 -0.79
N ASN A 74 13.43 -2.04 -0.60
CA ASN A 74 13.65 -1.45 0.72
C ASN A 74 12.34 -1.07 1.41
N ALA A 75 11.33 -0.65 0.64
CA ALA A 75 10.04 -0.24 1.18
C ALA A 75 8.86 -0.76 0.35
N LEU A 76 7.74 -0.99 1.02
CA LEU A 76 6.44 -1.29 0.43
C LEU A 76 5.51 -0.10 0.65
N HIS A 77 4.97 0.47 -0.42
CA HIS A 77 4.02 1.58 -0.34
C HIS A 77 2.63 1.14 -0.80
N LEU A 78 1.70 1.06 0.15
CA LEU A 78 0.33 0.62 -0.04
C LEU A 78 -0.65 1.81 -0.14
N HIS A 79 -1.74 1.63 -0.88
CA HIS A 79 -2.77 2.66 -1.08
C HIS A 79 -4.17 2.13 -0.72
N TRP A 80 -4.73 1.24 -1.54
CA TRP A 80 -6.07 0.69 -1.30
C TRP A 80 -6.05 -0.74 -0.78
N LEU A 81 -6.38 -0.91 0.50
CA LEU A 81 -6.43 -2.24 1.14
C LEU A 81 -7.45 -3.18 0.50
N ALA A 82 -8.54 -2.64 -0.06
CA ALA A 82 -9.61 -3.40 -0.71
C ALA A 82 -9.07 -4.30 -1.83
N GLY A 83 -8.05 -3.85 -2.58
CA GLY A 83 -7.44 -4.65 -3.65
C GLY A 83 -6.85 -5.97 -3.16
N PHE A 84 -6.32 -6.01 -1.93
CA PHE A 84 -5.73 -7.22 -1.36
C PHE A 84 -6.78 -8.22 -0.86
N VAL A 85 -7.94 -7.74 -0.40
CA VAL A 85 -8.93 -8.55 0.33
C VAL A 85 -10.24 -8.77 -0.41
N ALA A 86 -10.48 -8.09 -1.54
CA ALA A 86 -11.72 -8.20 -2.32
C ALA A 86 -12.06 -9.66 -2.66
N ALA A 87 -13.27 -10.12 -2.29
CA ALA A 87 -13.75 -11.45 -2.59
C ALA A 87 -15.28 -11.49 -2.61
N ARG A 88 -15.85 -12.43 -3.36
CA ARG A 88 -17.32 -12.64 -3.44
C ARG A 88 -17.92 -13.16 -2.13
N SER A 89 -17.12 -13.76 -1.25
CA SER A 89 -17.59 -14.33 0.02
C SER A 89 -16.71 -13.92 1.20
N ALA A 90 -17.30 -13.86 2.40
CA ALA A 90 -16.60 -13.46 3.62
C ALA A 90 -15.43 -14.39 3.94
N ARG A 91 -15.62 -15.71 3.81
CA ARG A 91 -14.54 -16.70 3.98
C ARG A 91 -13.39 -16.45 3.00
N GLY A 92 -13.71 -16.07 1.76
CA GLY A 92 -12.72 -15.70 0.75
C GLY A 92 -11.94 -14.44 1.13
N ALA A 93 -12.63 -13.42 1.64
CA ALA A 93 -12.04 -12.16 2.06
C ALA A 93 -11.11 -12.36 3.27
N TRP A 94 -11.54 -13.11 4.28
CA TRP A 94 -10.71 -13.46 5.43
C TRP A 94 -9.47 -14.26 5.04
N ARG A 95 -9.60 -15.25 4.14
CA ARG A 95 -8.44 -16.01 3.63
C ARG A 95 -7.44 -15.11 2.91
N LYS A 96 -7.90 -14.16 2.10
CA LYS A 96 -7.03 -13.17 1.44
C LYS A 96 -6.38 -12.24 2.46
N PHE A 97 -7.14 -11.76 3.45
CA PHE A 97 -6.64 -10.95 4.54
C PHE A 97 -5.54 -11.67 5.34
N LEU A 98 -5.71 -12.95 5.69
CA LEU A 98 -4.68 -13.70 6.42
C LEU A 98 -3.38 -13.84 5.62
N ARG A 99 -3.46 -14.06 4.31
CA ARG A 99 -2.28 -14.10 3.42
C ARG A 99 -1.59 -12.73 3.32
N PHE A 100 -2.39 -11.67 3.21
CA PHE A 100 -1.90 -10.30 3.20
C PHE A 100 -1.20 -9.95 4.52
N ALA A 101 -1.83 -10.26 5.66
CA ALA A 101 -1.26 -10.06 6.99
C ALA A 101 0.04 -10.82 7.17
N ALA A 102 0.08 -12.11 6.81
CA ALA A 102 1.30 -12.92 6.89
C ALA A 102 2.43 -12.33 6.03
N ALA A 103 2.14 -11.85 4.82
CA ALA A 103 3.14 -11.22 3.96
C ALA A 103 3.69 -9.91 4.55
N LEU A 104 2.84 -9.06 5.16
CA LEU A 104 3.30 -7.83 5.81
C LEU A 104 4.11 -8.12 7.07
N CYS A 105 3.71 -9.09 7.89
CA CYS A 105 4.47 -9.50 9.06
C CYS A 105 5.85 -10.04 8.66
N LEU A 106 5.92 -10.90 7.63
CA LEU A 106 7.20 -11.37 7.09
C LEU A 106 8.05 -10.21 6.55
N ALA A 107 7.45 -9.27 5.84
CA ALA A 107 8.17 -8.10 5.32
C ALA A 107 8.79 -7.29 6.46
N ARG A 108 8.07 -7.07 7.57
CA ARG A 108 8.64 -6.42 8.76
C ARG A 108 9.85 -7.18 9.32
N LEU A 109 9.72 -8.51 9.45
CA LEU A 109 10.80 -9.35 9.98
C LEU A 109 12.05 -9.33 9.09
N LEU A 110 11.87 -9.20 7.77
CA LEU A 110 12.96 -9.15 6.80
C LEU A 110 13.51 -7.73 6.55
N GLY A 111 13.11 -6.74 7.36
CA GLY A 111 13.70 -5.40 7.32
C GLY A 111 13.08 -4.43 6.31
N TYR A 112 11.95 -4.78 5.69
CA TYR A 112 11.24 -3.85 4.81
C TYR A 112 10.64 -2.70 5.62
N ARG A 113 10.69 -1.48 5.06
CA ARG A 113 9.82 -0.39 5.49
C ARG A 113 8.43 -0.56 4.87
N ILE A 114 7.39 -0.18 5.60
CA ILE A 114 6.00 -0.32 5.15
C ILE A 114 5.32 1.03 5.33
N ILE A 115 4.91 1.63 4.22
CA ILE A 115 4.27 2.93 4.14
C ILE A 115 2.85 2.71 3.64
N TRP A 116 1.88 3.40 4.22
CA TRP A 116 0.49 3.30 3.79
C TRP A 116 -0.15 4.67 3.64
N THR A 117 -0.67 4.97 2.45
CA THR A 117 -1.52 6.14 2.22
C THR A 117 -2.96 5.82 2.58
N LEU A 118 -3.47 6.47 3.63
CA LEU A 118 -4.86 6.36 4.07
C LEU A 118 -5.75 7.21 3.16
N HIS A 119 -6.18 6.65 2.03
CA HIS A 119 -7.19 7.30 1.18
C HIS A 119 -8.58 7.28 1.84
N ASN A 120 -8.93 6.18 2.50
CA ASN A 120 -10.26 5.96 3.07
C ASN A 120 -10.17 5.37 4.48
N MET A 121 -10.85 5.99 5.44
CA MET A 121 -11.01 5.47 6.81
C MET A 121 -11.53 4.03 6.80
N LEU A 122 -12.58 3.79 6.02
CA LEU A 122 -13.10 2.48 5.61
C LEU A 122 -13.55 2.62 4.15
N PRO A 123 -13.51 1.58 3.32
CA PRO A 123 -13.94 1.69 1.93
C PRO A 123 -15.41 2.11 1.83
N HIS A 124 -15.81 2.69 0.69
CA HIS A 124 -17.20 3.07 0.42
C HIS A 124 -18.08 1.83 0.30
N GLU A 125 -17.67 0.88 -0.55
CA GLU A 125 -18.27 -0.44 -0.63
C GLU A 125 -17.71 -1.35 0.48
N ARG A 126 -18.60 -1.93 1.29
CA ARG A 126 -18.23 -2.73 2.47
C ARG A 126 -18.89 -4.11 2.45
N PRO A 127 -18.62 -4.95 1.43
CA PRO A 127 -19.22 -6.28 1.38
C PRO A 127 -18.84 -7.13 2.60
N HIS A 128 -17.66 -6.93 3.19
CA HIS A 128 -17.15 -7.68 4.34
C HIS A 128 -16.54 -6.76 5.41
N ARG A 129 -17.38 -5.96 6.08
CA ARG A 129 -16.95 -4.92 7.06
C ARG A 129 -15.94 -5.41 8.11
N GLY A 130 -16.05 -6.66 8.57
CA GLY A 130 -15.11 -7.23 9.55
C GLY A 130 -13.66 -7.25 9.06
N VAL A 131 -13.46 -7.64 7.79
CA VAL A 131 -12.13 -7.66 7.15
C VAL A 131 -11.60 -6.24 6.96
N ASP A 132 -12.46 -5.29 6.60
CA ASP A 132 -12.05 -3.89 6.43
C ASP A 132 -11.52 -3.29 7.73
N VAL A 133 -12.23 -3.53 8.85
CA VAL A 133 -11.83 -3.06 10.18
C VAL A 133 -10.56 -3.76 10.64
N ALA A 134 -10.47 -5.09 10.52
CA ALA A 134 -9.27 -5.86 10.86
C ALA A 134 -8.06 -5.39 10.05
N GLY A 135 -8.25 -5.09 8.76
CA GLY A 135 -7.25 -4.46 7.89
C GLY A 135 -6.68 -3.18 8.46
N ARG A 136 -7.52 -2.29 9.00
CA ARG A 136 -7.03 -1.03 9.59
C ARG A 136 -6.25 -1.24 10.88
N TYR A 137 -6.68 -2.15 11.74
CA TYR A 137 -5.91 -2.51 12.94
C TYR A 137 -4.57 -3.16 12.60
N LEU A 138 -4.55 -4.05 11.60
CA LEU A 138 -3.31 -4.60 11.07
C LEU A 138 -2.39 -3.48 10.59
N MET A 139 -2.86 -2.55 9.75
CA MET A 139 -2.02 -1.45 9.26
C MET A 139 -1.52 -0.55 10.40
N ALA A 140 -2.35 -0.25 11.40
CA ALA A 140 -1.93 0.48 12.60
C ALA A 140 -0.77 -0.20 13.35
N ALA A 141 -0.75 -1.54 13.37
CA ALA A 141 0.29 -2.32 14.03
C ALA A 141 1.56 -2.47 13.18
N VAL A 142 1.42 -2.70 11.86
CA VAL A 142 2.54 -3.15 11.02
C VAL A 142 3.15 -2.07 10.13
N THR A 143 2.52 -0.92 9.96
CA THR A 143 3.11 0.17 9.16
C THR A 143 4.18 0.90 9.95
N HIS A 144 5.18 1.41 9.23
CA HIS A 144 6.20 2.32 9.76
C HIS A 144 5.75 3.77 9.66
N ALA A 145 5.00 4.11 8.62
CA ALA A 145 4.44 5.44 8.43
C ALA A 145 3.06 5.34 7.75
N ILE A 146 2.12 6.17 8.21
CA ILE A 146 0.81 6.34 7.60
C ILE A 146 0.72 7.77 7.07
N ILE A 147 0.42 7.91 5.78
CA ILE A 147 0.17 9.20 5.13
C ILE A 147 -1.33 9.48 5.18
N CYS A 148 -1.71 10.65 5.67
CA CYS A 148 -3.07 11.17 5.70
C CYS A 148 -3.13 12.44 4.86
N HIS A 149 -4.23 12.68 4.13
CA HIS A 149 -4.35 13.88 3.29
C HIS A 149 -4.81 15.14 4.02
N CYS A 150 -5.22 15.03 5.28
CA CYS A 150 -5.56 16.19 6.09
C CYS A 150 -5.43 15.91 7.60
N GLY A 151 -5.37 16.97 8.39
CA GLY A 151 -5.32 16.88 9.86
C GLY A 151 -6.54 16.20 10.46
N TYR A 152 -7.71 16.33 9.83
CA TYR A 152 -8.93 15.64 10.26
C TYR A 152 -8.79 14.11 10.12
N ALA A 153 -8.38 13.61 8.95
CA ALA A 153 -8.19 12.19 8.69
C ALA A 153 -7.17 11.58 9.67
N ARG A 154 -6.05 12.30 9.93
CA ARG A 154 -5.06 11.90 10.95
C ARG A 154 -5.69 11.71 12.33
N ARG A 155 -6.41 12.72 12.83
CA ARG A 155 -7.05 12.67 14.16
C ARG A 155 -8.15 11.60 14.23
N ALA A 156 -8.96 11.47 13.19
CA ALA A 156 -10.03 10.48 13.12
C ALA A 156 -9.47 9.05 13.14
N TYR A 157 -8.43 8.78 12.34
CA TYR A 157 -7.74 7.48 12.33
C TYR A 157 -7.08 7.18 13.66
N ALA A 158 -6.34 8.15 14.22
CA ALA A 158 -5.64 7.98 15.49
C ALA A 158 -6.59 7.64 16.65
N ARG A 159 -7.72 8.35 16.75
CA ARG A 159 -8.75 8.07 17.76
C ARG A 159 -9.37 6.68 17.58
N ARG A 160 -9.72 6.32 16.35
CA ARG A 160 -10.46 5.08 16.06
C ARG A 160 -9.60 3.82 16.15
N PHE A 161 -8.37 3.86 15.66
CA PHE A 161 -7.49 2.69 15.56
C PHE A 161 -6.30 2.74 16.52
N ARG A 162 -6.33 3.67 17.49
CA ARG A 162 -5.37 3.79 18.60
C ARG A 162 -3.91 3.96 18.18
N ARG A 163 -3.66 4.45 16.97
CA ARG A 163 -2.31 4.76 16.44
C ARG A 163 -2.05 6.26 16.54
N GLN A 164 -1.13 6.68 17.41
CA GLN A 164 -0.85 8.11 17.67
C GLN A 164 0.47 8.62 17.06
N ARG A 165 1.37 7.72 16.65
CA ARG A 165 2.70 8.04 16.12
C ARG A 165 2.86 7.64 14.65
N ASP A 166 3.78 8.30 13.97
CA ASP A 166 4.12 8.09 12.56
C ASP A 166 2.91 8.22 11.61
N LEU A 167 2.03 9.19 11.92
CA LEU A 167 0.97 9.63 11.02
C LEU A 167 1.34 11.01 10.47
N HIS A 168 1.64 11.08 9.19
CA HIS A 168 2.11 12.27 8.51
C HIS A 168 0.98 12.86 7.69
N VAL A 169 0.78 14.18 7.77
CA VAL A 169 -0.17 14.87 6.89
C VAL A 169 0.57 15.31 5.64
N ILE A 170 0.24 14.70 4.50
CA ILE A 170 0.70 15.11 3.18
C ILE A 170 -0.55 15.43 2.37
N PRO A 171 -0.88 16.72 2.17
CA PRO A 171 -2.06 17.15 1.45
C PRO A 171 -2.14 16.49 0.07
N HIS A 172 -3.37 16.25 -0.38
CA HIS A 172 -3.58 15.86 -1.77
C HIS A 172 -3.20 17.04 -2.67
N GLY A 173 -2.54 16.77 -3.81
CA GLY A 173 -2.29 17.80 -4.81
C GLY A 173 -3.61 18.36 -5.34
N ASN A 174 -3.57 19.61 -5.81
CA ASN A 174 -4.65 20.21 -6.58
C ASN A 174 -4.38 19.92 -8.06
N PHE A 175 -5.29 19.23 -8.74
CA PHE A 175 -5.14 18.78 -10.13
C PHE A 175 -6.49 18.87 -10.86
#